data_AF-A0A7K4DJ51-F1
#
_entry.id   AF-A0A7K4DJ51-F1
#
_cell.length_a   1.000
_cell.length_b   1.000
_cell.length_c   1.000
_cell.angle_alpha   90.00
_cell.angle_beta   90.00
_cell.angle_gamma   90.00
#
_symmetry.space_group_name_H-M   'P 1'
#
loop_
_entity.id
_entity.type
_entity.pdbx_description
1 polymer ?
#
loop_
_entity_poly.entity_id
_entity_poly.type
_entity_poly.pdbx_seq_one_letter_code
_entity_poly.pdbx_strand_id
1 'polypeptide(L)' 'GTIGFIGLVAPHITRMAIGTDHRTLILASGLVGAALLLGADCLARVLIPGAIIPVGIMTAFLGIPFFLYLFMRRRDA' A
#
# COMPACT_ATOMS: atom_id res chain seq x y z
N GLY A 1 3.63 15.98 -0.04
CA GLY A 1 4.88 15.36 0.46
C GLY A 1 5.18 14.10 -0.34
N THR A 2 6.38 13.55 -0.22
CA THR A 2 6.74 12.28 -0.86
C THR A 2 6.02 11.12 -0.16
N ILE A 3 5.32 10.29 -0.93
CA ILE A 3 4.63 9.09 -0.43
C ILE A 3 5.20 7.89 -1.18
N GLY A 4 5.81 6.96 -0.43
CA GLY A 4 6.40 5.74 -0.98
C GLY A 4 5.45 4.54 -0.93
N PHE A 5 5.82 3.50 -1.67
CA PHE A 5 5.23 2.14 -1.66
C PHE A 5 3.79 1.97 -2.18
N ILE A 6 2.88 2.93 -2.00
CA ILE A 6 1.47 2.75 -2.42
C ILE A 6 1.33 2.43 -3.91
N GLY A 7 2.10 3.11 -4.76
CA GLY A 7 2.10 2.85 -6.22
C GLY A 7 2.61 1.46 -6.62
N LEU A 8 3.32 0.75 -5.73
CA LEU A 8 3.76 -0.62 -5.94
C LEU A 8 2.81 -1.62 -5.30
N VAL A 9 2.38 -1.35 -4.06
CA VAL A 9 1.55 -2.25 -3.24
C VAL A 9 0.13 -2.33 -3.80
N ALA A 10 -0.51 -1.20 -4.06
CA ALA A 10 -1.91 -1.15 -4.49
C ALA A 10 -2.17 -1.95 -5.78
N PRO A 11 -1.48 -1.72 -6.92
CA PRO A 11 -1.72 -2.49 -8.12
C PRO A 11 -1.35 -3.97 -7.98
N HIS A 12 -0.45 -4.32 -7.06
CA HIS A 12 -0.09 -5.73 -6.82
C HIS A 12 -1.18 -6.47 -6.05
N ILE A 13 -1.73 -5.86 -5.00
CA ILE A 13 -2.89 -6.39 -4.27
C ILE A 13 -4.09 -6.53 -5.22
N THR A 14 -4.39 -5.49 -6.00
CA THR A 14 -5.49 -5.51 -6.95
C THR A 14 -5.32 -6.59 -8.01
N ARG A 15 -4.10 -6.76 -8.55
CA ARG A 15 -3.79 -7.82 -9.53
C ARG A 15 -3.99 -9.22 -8.96
N MET A 16 -3.63 -9.43 -7.69
CA MET A 16 -3.86 -10.72 -7.02
C MET A 16 -5.35 -11.00 -6.76
N ALA A 17 -6.17 -9.97 -6.58
CA ALA A 17 -7.59 -10.10 -6.26
C ALA A 17 -8.50 -10.20 -7.50
N ILE A 18 -8.25 -9.38 -8.53
CA ILE A 18 -9.17 -9.19 -9.68
C ILE A 18 -8.57 -9.72 -10.99
N GLY A 19 -7.25 -9.96 -11.05
CA GLY A 19 -6.57 -10.46 -12.25
C GLY A 19 -5.87 -9.36 -13.06
N THR A 20 -5.64 -9.62 -14.35
CA THR A 20 -4.72 -8.83 -15.20
C THR A 20 -5.39 -7.89 -16.20
N ASP A 21 -6.71 -7.75 -16.18
CA ASP A 21 -7.40 -6.80 -17.05
C ASP A 21 -7.08 -5.36 -16.63
N HIS A 22 -6.42 -4.62 -17.52
CA HIS A 22 -5.85 -3.31 -17.21
C HIS A 22 -6.93 -2.23 -16.98
N ARG A 23 -8.09 -2.34 -17.65
CA ARG A 23 -9.17 -1.34 -17.48
C ARG A 23 -9.73 -1.37 -16.07
N THR A 24 -10.01 -2.56 -15.55
CA THR A 24 -10.53 -2.75 -14.20
C THR A 24 -9.43 -2.57 -13.16
N LEU A 25 -8.19 -2.98 -13.47
CA LEU A 25 -7.05 -2.86 -12.56
C LEU A 25 -6.68 -1.40 -12.27
N ILE A 26 -6.71 -0.49 -13.24
CA ILE A 26 -6.41 0.93 -12.98
C ILE A 26 -7.42 1.53 -11.98
N LEU A 27 -8.72 1.33 -12.21
CA LEU A 27 -9.75 1.87 -11.32
C LEU A 27 -9.70 1.22 -9.93
N ALA A 28 -9.63 -0.11 -9.88
CA ALA A 28 -9.60 -0.83 -8.63
C ALA A 28 -8.31 -0.59 -7.83
N SER A 29 -7.15 -0.45 -8.48
CA SER A 29 -5.90 -0.10 -7.80
C SER A 29 -5.90 1.32 -7.26
N GLY A 30 -6.56 2.27 -7.94
CA GLY A 30 -6.81 3.60 -7.41
C GLY A 30 -7.63 3.57 -6.12
N LEU A 31 -8.73 2.79 -6.11
CA LEU A 31 -9.58 2.62 -4.92
C LEU A 31 -8.83 1.92 -3.76
N VAL A 32 -8.12 0.85 -4.05
CA VAL A 32 -7.30 0.13 -3.05
C VAL A 32 -6.20 1.04 -2.50
N GLY A 33 -5.52 1.80 -3.36
CA GLY A 33 -4.49 2.75 -2.96
C GLY A 33 -5.04 3.87 -2.09
N ALA A 34 -6.20 4.42 -2.42
CA ALA A 34 -6.89 5.43 -1.63
C ALA A 34 -7.27 4.90 -0.24
N ALA A 35 -7.84 3.69 -0.17
CA ALA A 35 -8.19 3.05 1.10
C ALA A 35 -6.97 2.80 1.99
N LEU A 36 -5.86 2.29 1.41
CA LEU A 36 -4.60 2.07 2.12
C LEU A 36 -3.99 3.36 2.64
N LEU A 37 -3.98 4.41 1.82
CA LEU A 37 -3.42 5.71 2.21
C LEU A 37 -4.24 6.36 3.33
N LEU A 38 -5.57 6.34 3.22
CA LEU A 38 -6.46 6.88 4.25
C LEU A 38 -6.32 6.10 5.57
N GLY A 39 -6.24 4.77 5.50
CA GLY A 39 -6.00 3.93 6.67
C GLY A 39 -4.65 4.25 7.33
N ALA A 40 -3.59 4.42 6.53
CA ALA A 40 -2.27 4.79 7.03
C ALA A 40 -2.25 6.18 7.68
N ASP A 41 -2.91 7.18 7.08
CA ASP A 41 -3.03 8.53 7.66
C ASP A 41 -3.84 8.53 8.96
N CYS A 42 -4.94 7.77 9.01
CA CYS A 42 -5.74 7.62 10.22
C CYS A 42 -4.93 6.96 11.36
N LEU A 43 -4.23 5.86 11.07
CA LEU A 43 -3.35 5.20 12.05
C LEU A 43 -2.22 6.12 12.51
N ALA A 44 -1.62 6.92 11.62
CA ALA A 44 -0.58 7.88 11.98
C ALA A 44 -1.06 8.86 13.05
N ARG A 45 -2.29 9.37 12.89
CA ARG A 45 -2.90 10.35 13.80
C ARG A 45 -3.33 9.75 15.13
N VAL A 46 -3.75 8.48 15.12
CA VAL A 46 -4.20 7.76 16.33
C VAL A 46 -3.02 7.28 17.19
N LEU A 47 -1.94 6.79 16.56
CA LEU A 47 -0.80 6.22 17.28
C LEU A 47 0.02 7.25 18.07
N ILE A 48 0.24 8.45 17.52
CA ILE A 48 0.96 9.52 18.21
C ILE A 48 0.15 10.82 18.12
N PRO A 49 -0.79 11.02 19.06
CA PRO A 49 -1.59 12.24 19.11
C PRO A 49 -0.69 13.47 19.25
N GLY A 50 -0.92 14.47 18.39
CA GLY A 50 -0.19 15.75 18.45
C GLY A 50 1.16 15.79 17.73
N ALA A 51 1.68 14.66 17.24
CA ALA A 51 2.86 14.64 16.37
C ALA A 51 2.47 14.58 14.89
N ILE A 52 3.13 15.39 14.05
CA ILE A 52 2.93 15.36 12.60
C ILE A 52 3.87 14.28 12.02
N ILE A 53 3.42 13.04 12.03
CA ILE A 53 4.16 11.95 11.37
C ILE A 53 3.91 12.04 9.86
N PRO A 54 4.96 12.08 9.02
CA PRO A 54 4.80 11.97 7.58
C PRO A 54 4.17 10.62 7.22
N VAL A 55 3.02 10.65 6.54
CA VAL A 55 2.31 9.44 6.11
C VAL A 55 3.18 8.48 5.28
N GLY A 56 4.19 9.02 4.57
CA GLY A 56 5.16 8.20 3.82
C GLY A 56 5.98 7.24 4.68
N ILE A 57 6.27 7.59 5.95
CA ILE A 57 6.95 6.70 6.89
C ILE A 57 6.01 5.56 7.29
N MET A 58 4.74 5.89 7.56
CA MET A 58 3.72 4.91 7.94
C MET A 58 3.44 3.93 6.80
N THR A 59 3.36 4.42 5.56
CA THR A 59 3.12 3.57 4.40
C THR A 59 4.35 2.73 4.05
N ALA A 60 5.57 3.22 4.30
CA ALA A 60 6.80 2.42 4.15
C ALA A 60 6.87 1.29 5.18
N PHE A 61 6.46 1.54 6.43
CA PHE A 61 6.40 0.51 7.46
C PHE A 61 5.47 -0.64 7.08
N LEU A 62 4.36 -0.35 6.39
CA LEU A 62 3.46 -1.37 5.86
C LEU A 62 3.98 -2.02 4.55
N GLY A 63 4.58 -1.20 3.69
CA GLY A 63 5.02 -1.61 2.35
C GLY A 63 6.24 -2.52 2.36
N ILE A 64 7.21 -2.31 3.27
CA ILE A 64 8.44 -3.12 3.35
C ILE A 64 8.13 -4.59 3.71
N PRO A 65 7.36 -4.91 4.77
CA PRO A 65 6.99 -6.29 5.09
C PRO A 65 6.19 -6.94 3.96
N PHE A 66 5.28 -6.21 3.33
CA PHE A 66 4.50 -6.71 2.20
C PHE A 66 5.39 -7.08 1.02
N PHE A 67 6.37 -6.24 0.70
CA PHE A 67 7.30 -6.48 -0.41
C PHE A 67 8.24 -7.66 -0.11
N LEU A 68 8.75 -7.75 1.12
CA LEU A 68 9.55 -8.89 1.58
C LEU A 68 8.76 -10.20 1.48
N TYR A 69 7.51 -10.20 1.95
CA TYR A 69 6.62 -11.35 1.82
C TYR A 69 6.45 -11.77 0.36
N LEU A 70 6.26 -10.80 -0.54
CA LEU A 70 6.09 -11.06 -1.97
C LEU A 70 7.36 -11.62 -2.61
N PHE A 71 8.53 -11.12 -2.21
CA PHE A 71 9.83 -11.61 -2.65
C PHE A 71 10.09 -13.05 -2.18
N MET A 72 9.78 -13.35 -0.92
CA MET A 72 9.91 -14.69 -0.36
C MET A 72 8.98 -15.68 -1.07
N ARG A 73 7.72 -15.32 -1.28
CA ARG A 73 6.72 -16.17 -1.96
C ARG A 73 7.10 -16.50 -3.41
N ARG A 74 7.84 -15.62 -4.09
CA ARG A 74 8.31 -15.83 -5.47
C ARG A 74 9.52 -16.76 -5.56
N ARG A 75 10.23 -17.03 -4.44
CA ARG A 75 11.34 -18.01 -4.41
C ARG A 75 10.87 -19.46 -4.30
N ASP A 76 9.61 -19.68 -3.90
CA ASP A 76 9.03 -21.01 -3.70
C ASP A 76 8.24 -21.51 -4.93
N ALA A 77 8.40 -20.86 -6.10
CA ALA A 77 7.82 -21.24 -7.40
C ALA A 77 8.92 -21.38 -8.45
#